data_AF-A0A2H5TVY3-F1
#
_entry.id   AF-A0A2H5TVY3-F1
#
_cell.length_a   1.000
_cell.length_b   1.000
_cell.length_c   1.000
_cell.angle_alpha   90.00
_cell.angle_beta   90.00
_cell.angle_gamma   90.00
#
_symmetry.space_group_name_H-M   'P 1'
#
loop_
_entity.id
_entity.type
_entity.pdbx_description
1 polymer ?
#
loop_
_entity_poly.entity_id
_entity_poly.type
_entity_poly.pdbx_seq_one_letter_code
_entity_poly.pdbx_strand_id
1 'polypeptide(L)'
;MDSDIAEWLTKYSEIGSMRRELDDNLYIYLNFLNTILELKNMTLKFSHRKSEVMEDMQEIKLPALKKELIKCKDSIEEIVIKLDNMIVDEYCLRWNHTPIEGAYREWFKEINNNITKIDIILLDYVKDCFIETNGANILINWKETFKLINNEIIISKNTTNREDAGIRTWRIKNFLKILPTYETLWKRGVCGITNSKCPRCSIEDETWEHIWTCDSNNFMTEINIFNSSINQVLLDNQDMLDDDISRKEFIDTLLSIASSRSFIMTTEGIIREVTRGLINEKWLTVYKNHKERKLVLLILNEYLNEVHKKIWIERCNETIELEKQMGIFKDTKRKRNKSNDDGKILDFEKLEKTKNSKKIKKLVKIDLEEQTKNDVFRLGDHNRFKIASQVISNLVNT
;
A
#
# COMPACT_ATOMS: atom_id res chain seq x y z
N MET A 1 25.01 22.16 27.34
CA MET A 1 23.81 21.98 26.49
C MET A 1 23.86 20.56 25.99
N ASP A 2 22.73 19.86 25.93
CA ASP A 2 22.69 18.47 25.45
C ASP A 2 23.23 18.38 24.01
N SER A 3 23.99 17.33 23.70
CA SER A 3 24.57 17.10 22.38
C SER A 3 23.47 17.04 21.31
N ASP A 4 22.34 16.43 21.67
CA ASP A 4 21.19 16.28 20.78
C ASP A 4 20.53 17.63 20.49
N ILE A 5 20.44 18.50 21.50
CA ILE A 5 19.89 19.87 21.36
C ILE A 5 20.81 20.72 20.47
N ALA A 6 22.14 20.59 20.62
CA ALA A 6 23.10 21.34 19.83
C ALA A 6 23.14 20.88 18.36
N GLU A 7 23.11 19.58 18.09
CA GLU A 7 23.00 19.03 16.73
C GLU A 7 21.70 19.47 16.06
N TRP A 8 20.61 19.47 16.82
CA TRP A 8 19.29 19.86 16.35
C TRP A 8 19.19 21.35 16.01
N LEU A 9 19.71 22.25 16.86
CA LEU A 9 19.80 23.69 16.56
C LEU A 9 20.68 23.97 15.33
N THR A 10 21.74 23.19 15.14
CA THR A 10 22.63 23.30 13.97
C THR A 10 21.90 22.90 12.69
N LYS A 11 21.21 21.75 12.69
CA LYS A 11 20.32 21.34 11.58
C LYS A 11 19.25 22.39 11.29
N TYR A 12 18.63 22.95 12.32
CA TYR A 12 17.62 24.00 12.15
C TYR A 12 18.20 25.27 11.47
N SER A 13 19.43 25.66 11.83
CA SER A 13 20.12 26.81 11.20
C SER A 13 20.57 26.56 9.76
N GLU A 14 20.87 25.31 9.40
CA GLU A 14 21.30 24.90 8.06
C GLU A 14 20.13 24.74 7.07
N ILE A 15 18.90 24.49 7.55
CA ILE A 15 17.72 24.29 6.71
C ILE A 15 17.20 25.64 6.18
N GLY A 16 17.68 26.03 5.00
CA GLY A 16 17.21 27.18 4.21
C GLY A 16 15.79 27.06 3.62
N SER A 17 14.87 26.32 4.26
CA SER A 17 13.48 26.18 3.77
C SER A 17 12.62 27.36 4.20
N MET A 18 11.78 27.88 3.29
CA MET A 18 10.74 28.89 3.59
C MET A 18 9.45 28.27 4.17
N ARG A 19 9.42 26.96 4.49
CA ARG A 19 8.22 26.23 4.93
C ARG A 19 8.34 25.64 6.34
N ARG A 20 9.19 26.23 7.19
CA ARG A 20 9.61 25.69 8.51
C ARG A 20 8.44 25.40 9.46
N GLU A 21 7.41 26.25 9.43
CA GLU A 21 6.17 26.09 10.21
C GLU A 21 5.43 24.77 9.88
N LEU A 22 5.50 24.32 8.63
CA LEU A 22 4.77 23.15 8.13
C LEU A 22 5.47 21.82 8.37
N ASP A 23 6.78 21.85 8.62
CA ASP A 23 7.64 20.66 8.60
C ASP A 23 8.37 20.40 9.95
N ASP A 24 8.43 21.34 10.90
CA ASP A 24 9.11 21.16 12.19
C ASP A 24 8.15 21.20 13.40
N ASN A 25 8.15 20.13 14.21
CA ASN A 25 7.31 19.98 15.40
C ASN A 25 7.52 21.10 16.43
N LEU A 26 8.74 21.60 16.56
CA LEU A 26 9.11 22.60 17.58
C LEU A 26 9.34 23.99 16.99
N TYR A 27 8.81 24.24 15.79
CA TYR A 27 8.94 25.52 15.08
C TYR A 27 8.65 26.73 15.98
N ILE A 28 7.57 26.68 16.76
CA ILE A 28 7.16 27.77 17.66
C ILE A 28 8.25 28.07 18.71
N TYR A 29 8.83 27.04 19.31
CA TYR A 29 9.88 27.18 20.32
C TYR A 29 11.21 27.64 19.72
N LEU A 30 11.55 27.17 18.52
CA LEU A 30 12.74 27.58 17.79
C LEU A 30 12.67 29.01 17.28
N ASN A 31 11.50 29.44 16.79
CA ASN A 31 11.26 30.81 16.39
C ASN A 31 11.40 31.74 17.61
N PHE A 32 10.77 31.37 18.72
CA PHE A 32 10.92 32.09 19.99
C PHE A 32 12.37 32.21 20.45
N LEU A 33 13.15 31.12 20.41
CA LEU A 33 14.58 31.15 20.75
C LEU A 33 15.37 32.09 19.83
N ASN A 34 15.15 32.04 18.51
CA ASN A 34 15.79 32.96 17.57
C ASN A 34 15.42 34.43 17.86
N THR A 35 14.15 34.72 18.11
CA THR A 35 13.70 36.08 18.44
C THR A 35 14.34 36.58 19.74
N ILE A 36 14.47 35.73 20.77
CA ILE A 36 15.18 36.11 22.01
C ILE A 36 16.65 36.42 21.74
N LEU A 37 17.33 35.58 20.94
CA LEU A 37 18.74 35.76 20.64
C LEU A 37 18.99 37.07 19.88
N GLU A 38 18.12 37.39 18.92
CA GLU A 38 18.14 38.67 18.20
C GLU A 38 17.88 39.85 19.14
N LEU A 39 16.79 39.80 19.94
CA LEU A 39 16.42 40.88 20.85
C LEU A 39 17.46 41.14 21.94
N LYS A 40 18.16 40.10 22.39
CA LYS A 40 19.21 40.20 23.42
C LYS A 40 20.61 40.36 22.85
N ASN A 41 20.74 40.45 21.52
CA ASN A 41 22.00 40.58 20.79
C ASN A 41 23.02 39.48 21.19
N MET A 42 22.50 38.28 21.45
CA MET A 42 23.28 37.13 21.88
C MET A 42 23.70 36.32 20.66
N THR A 43 25.00 36.12 20.50
CA THR A 43 25.55 35.27 19.45
C THR A 43 25.77 33.86 19.97
N LEU A 44 25.03 32.89 19.43
CA LEU A 44 25.30 31.47 19.66
C LEU A 44 26.59 31.09 18.94
N LYS A 45 27.67 30.86 19.70
CA LYS A 45 28.90 30.27 19.18
C LYS A 45 28.81 28.75 19.27
N PHE A 46 28.61 28.10 18.13
CA PHE A 46 28.68 26.64 18.04
C PHE A 46 30.12 26.23 17.71
N SER A 47 30.78 25.51 18.61
CA SER A 47 32.07 24.87 18.34
C SER A 47 31.84 23.57 17.57
N HIS A 48 31.92 23.63 16.24
CA HIS A 48 31.79 22.43 15.41
C HIS A 48 33.13 21.67 15.34
N ARG A 49 33.28 20.59 16.12
CA ARG A 49 34.22 19.50 15.79
C ARG A 49 33.65 18.15 16.19
N LYS A 50 33.33 17.34 15.17
CA LYS A 50 32.80 15.97 15.23
C LYS A 50 33.72 14.92 15.89
N SER A 51 34.71 15.29 16.73
CA SER A 51 35.63 14.30 17.31
C SER A 51 36.16 14.58 18.72
N GLU A 52 35.89 15.73 19.35
CA GLU A 52 36.58 16.09 20.61
C GLU A 52 35.63 16.63 21.70
N VAL A 53 34.30 16.52 21.54
CA VAL A 53 33.36 17.05 22.55
C VAL A 53 33.54 16.39 23.93
N MET A 54 34.01 15.13 23.99
CA MET A 54 34.28 14.45 25.24
C MET A 54 35.61 14.85 25.90
N GLU A 55 36.60 15.33 25.15
CA GLU A 55 37.90 15.74 25.68
C GLU A 55 37.90 17.22 26.10
N ASP A 56 37.27 18.11 25.32
CA ASP A 56 37.21 19.55 25.64
C ASP A 56 36.25 19.88 26.79
N MET A 57 35.19 19.08 27.01
CA MET A 57 34.32 19.22 28.20
C MET A 57 34.98 18.77 29.50
N GLN A 58 36.10 18.03 29.44
CA GLN A 58 36.85 17.64 30.63
C GLN A 58 37.80 18.75 31.11
N GLU A 59 38.26 19.64 30.22
CA GLU A 59 39.13 20.76 30.59
C GLU A 59 38.39 21.97 31.17
N ILE A 60 37.16 22.23 30.72
CA ILE A 60 36.34 23.27 31.34
C ILE A 60 35.69 22.68 32.58
N LYS A 61 36.33 22.90 33.74
CA LYS A 61 35.85 22.49 35.07
C LYS A 61 34.38 22.85 35.28
N LEU A 62 33.47 21.94 34.89
CA LEU A 62 32.05 21.92 35.21
C LEU A 62 31.75 22.23 36.69
N PRO A 63 32.60 21.82 37.66
CA PRO A 63 32.45 22.22 39.06
C PRO A 63 32.73 23.70 39.33
N ALA A 64 33.64 24.33 38.59
CA ALA A 64 33.99 25.75 38.73
C ALA A 64 32.91 26.65 38.12
N LEU A 65 32.40 26.29 36.93
CA LEU A 65 31.24 26.95 36.32
C LEU A 65 29.98 26.82 37.17
N LYS A 66 29.71 25.63 37.74
CA LYS A 66 28.61 25.46 38.72
C LYS A 66 28.80 26.35 39.95
N LYS A 67 30.03 26.45 40.49
CA LYS A 67 30.32 27.33 41.63
C LYS A 67 30.17 28.81 41.31
N GLU A 68 30.57 29.25 40.11
CA GLU A 68 30.35 30.63 39.65
C GLU A 68 28.87 30.93 39.42
N LEU A 69 28.13 30.03 38.77
CA LEU A 69 26.67 30.19 38.56
C LEU A 69 25.90 30.23 39.88
N ILE A 70 26.31 29.45 40.88
CA ILE A 70 25.75 29.50 42.23
C ILE A 70 26.11 30.81 42.94
N LYS A 71 27.35 31.33 42.75
CA LYS A 71 27.78 32.63 43.30
C LYS A 71 27.06 33.82 42.66
N CYS A 72 26.75 33.74 41.37
CA CYS A 72 26.06 34.78 40.62
C CYS A 72 24.54 34.61 40.61
N LYS A 73 24.00 33.60 41.32
CA LYS A 73 22.57 33.27 41.35
C LYS A 73 21.68 34.47 41.69
N ASP A 74 22.12 35.31 42.62
CA ASP A 74 21.35 36.47 43.09
C ASP A 74 21.57 37.73 42.22
N SER A 75 22.54 37.67 41.29
CA SER A 75 22.90 38.76 40.36
C SER A 75 22.39 38.51 38.93
N ILE A 76 22.06 37.27 38.60
CA ILE A 76 21.44 36.90 37.32
C ILE A 76 19.95 37.18 37.49
N GLU A 77 19.46 38.24 36.84
CA GLU A 77 18.01 38.47 36.74
C GLU A 77 17.35 37.19 36.23
N GLU A 78 16.38 36.68 37.02
CA GLU A 78 15.62 35.50 36.67
C GLU A 78 15.05 35.71 35.27
N ILE A 79 15.31 34.78 34.35
CA ILE A 79 14.76 34.87 32.99
C ILE A 79 13.26 34.68 33.11
N VAL A 80 12.53 35.77 33.28
CA VAL A 80 11.07 35.77 33.27
C VAL A 80 10.64 35.55 31.83
N ILE A 81 10.24 34.31 31.54
CA ILE A 81 9.62 33.96 30.26
C ILE A 81 8.27 34.68 30.20
N LYS A 82 8.22 35.82 29.52
CA LYS A 82 6.96 36.47 29.20
C LYS A 82 6.24 35.63 28.15
N LEU A 83 5.25 34.83 28.59
CA LEU A 83 4.42 34.02 27.68
C LEU A 83 3.77 34.87 26.58
N ASP A 84 3.47 36.14 26.86
CA ASP A 84 2.91 37.08 25.88
C ASP A 84 3.82 37.28 24.67
N ASN A 85 5.13 37.07 24.82
CA ASN A 85 6.11 37.13 23.74
C ASN A 85 6.24 35.82 22.94
N MET A 86 5.60 34.71 23.36
CA MET A 86 5.44 33.52 22.51
C MET A 86 4.32 33.70 21.47
N ILE A 87 3.53 34.77 21.56
CA ILE A 87 2.51 35.15 20.58
C ILE A 87 3.20 35.82 19.39
N VAL A 88 4.16 35.13 18.76
CA VAL A 88 4.91 35.66 17.61
C VAL A 88 4.18 35.40 16.29
N ASP A 89 3.20 34.50 16.26
CA ASP A 89 2.41 34.21 15.05
C ASP A 89 0.97 34.73 15.18
N GLU A 90 0.61 35.70 14.34
CA GLU A 90 -0.78 36.18 14.20
C GLU A 90 -1.75 35.07 13.73
N TYR A 91 -1.25 33.92 13.26
CA TYR A 91 -2.07 32.84 12.68
C TYR A 91 -1.59 31.41 13.04
N CYS A 92 -1.50 31.05 14.32
CA CYS A 92 -1.37 29.63 14.69
C CYS A 92 -2.66 28.85 14.36
N LEU A 93 -2.54 27.71 13.67
CA LEU A 93 -3.63 26.75 13.52
C LEU A 93 -3.99 26.17 14.89
N ARG A 94 -5.30 26.14 15.19
CA ARG A 94 -5.85 25.64 16.46
C ARG A 94 -6.90 24.57 16.19
N TRP A 95 -6.90 23.53 17.02
CA TRP A 95 -8.00 22.57 17.10
C TRP A 95 -8.59 22.62 18.50
N ASN A 96 -9.90 22.86 18.63
CA ASN A 96 -10.58 23.03 19.92
C ASN A 96 -9.84 23.99 20.88
N HIS A 97 -9.42 25.15 20.37
CA HIS A 97 -8.64 26.17 21.10
C HIS A 97 -7.20 25.78 21.51
N THR A 98 -6.81 24.52 21.33
CA THR A 98 -5.43 24.05 21.52
C THR A 98 -4.60 24.42 20.28
N PRO A 99 -3.46 25.14 20.44
CA PRO A 99 -2.50 25.32 19.36
C PRO A 99 -2.00 23.96 18.90
N ILE A 100 -2.02 23.73 17.59
CA ILE A 100 -1.39 22.55 17.03
C ILE A 100 0.11 22.87 16.95
N GLU A 101 0.94 22.07 17.61
CA GLU A 101 2.41 22.17 17.46
C GLU A 101 2.78 21.89 15.99
N GLY A 102 3.94 22.35 15.50
CA GLY A 102 4.24 22.40 14.07
C GLY A 102 4.29 21.02 13.35
N ALA A 103 4.89 20.96 12.16
CA ALA A 103 4.87 19.77 11.29
C ALA A 103 3.47 19.34 10.80
N TYR A 104 2.56 20.30 10.59
CA TYR A 104 1.20 20.08 10.07
C TYR A 104 1.15 19.12 8.89
N ARG A 105 2.11 19.21 7.96
CA ARG A 105 2.14 18.36 6.77
C ARG A 105 2.38 16.90 7.12
N GLU A 106 3.29 16.63 8.05
CA GLU A 106 3.58 15.29 8.53
C GLU A 106 2.36 14.71 9.25
N TRP A 107 1.75 15.48 10.15
CA TRP A 107 0.53 15.10 10.84
C TRP A 107 -0.64 14.80 9.89
N PHE A 108 -0.92 15.68 8.93
CA PHE A 108 -1.95 15.45 7.91
C PHE A 108 -1.63 14.23 7.03
N LYS A 109 -0.35 13.99 6.72
CA LYS A 109 0.07 12.82 5.95
C LYS A 109 -0.17 11.54 6.77
N GLU A 110 0.14 11.55 8.05
CA GLU A 110 -0.11 10.42 8.95
C GLU A 110 -1.61 10.13 9.09
N ILE A 111 -2.43 11.16 9.32
CA ILE A 111 -3.89 11.02 9.39
C ILE A 111 -4.44 10.46 8.08
N ASN A 112 -4.07 11.03 6.94
CA ASN A 112 -4.55 10.53 5.65
C ASN A 112 -4.11 9.08 5.40
N ASN A 113 -2.89 8.71 5.80
CA ASN A 113 -2.41 7.34 5.72
C ASN A 113 -3.24 6.41 6.61
N ASN A 114 -3.56 6.81 7.84
CA ASN A 114 -4.35 6.01 8.77
C ASN A 114 -5.81 5.86 8.31
N ILE A 115 -6.44 6.94 7.83
CA ILE A 115 -7.78 6.89 7.22
C ILE A 115 -7.77 5.91 6.03
N THR A 116 -6.78 6.05 5.14
CA THR A 116 -6.66 5.17 3.97
C THR A 116 -6.46 3.71 4.37
N LYS A 117 -5.65 3.43 5.39
CA LYS A 117 -5.47 2.07 5.94
C LYS A 117 -6.78 1.50 6.45
N ILE A 118 -7.54 2.28 7.23
CA ILE A 118 -8.85 1.87 7.75
C ILE A 118 -9.81 1.57 6.59
N ASP A 119 -9.90 2.45 5.60
CA ASP A 119 -10.75 2.26 4.43
C ASP A 119 -10.44 0.95 3.70
N ILE A 120 -9.16 0.62 3.53
CA ILE A 120 -8.73 -0.64 2.88
C ILE A 120 -9.11 -1.85 3.72
N ILE A 121 -8.83 -1.83 5.03
CA ILE A 121 -9.11 -2.95 5.95
C ILE A 121 -10.62 -3.23 6.01
N LEU A 122 -11.45 -2.19 5.84
CA LEU A 122 -12.90 -2.29 5.84
C LEU A 122 -13.51 -2.63 4.47
N LEU A 123 -12.71 -2.74 3.39
CA LEU A 123 -13.22 -3.20 2.11
C LEU A 123 -13.69 -4.66 2.19
N ASP A 124 -14.88 -4.94 1.69
CA ASP A 124 -15.47 -6.29 1.65
C ASP A 124 -14.54 -7.33 1.00
N TYR A 125 -13.69 -6.89 0.06
CA TYR A 125 -12.73 -7.73 -0.67
C TYR A 125 -11.62 -8.35 0.18
N VAL A 126 -11.35 -7.80 1.37
CA VAL A 126 -10.25 -8.25 2.24
C VAL A 126 -10.69 -8.52 3.67
N LYS A 127 -11.98 -8.35 3.99
CA LYS A 127 -12.53 -8.66 5.32
C LYS A 127 -12.25 -10.10 5.73
N ASP A 128 -12.28 -11.01 4.76
CA ASP A 128 -11.98 -12.42 4.94
C ASP A 128 -10.52 -12.70 5.37
N CYS A 129 -9.59 -11.75 5.23
CA CYS A 129 -8.22 -11.85 5.76
C CYS A 129 -7.99 -11.01 7.01
N PHE A 130 -8.59 -9.82 7.09
CA PHE A 130 -8.31 -8.88 8.18
C PHE A 130 -9.21 -9.07 9.40
N ILE A 131 -10.50 -9.41 9.19
CA ILE A 131 -11.55 -9.36 10.21
C ILE A 131 -12.13 -10.76 10.48
N GLU A 132 -12.52 -11.48 9.43
CA GLU A 132 -13.29 -12.74 9.53
C GLU A 132 -12.41 -13.97 9.78
N THR A 133 -11.10 -13.80 9.96
CA THR A 133 -10.14 -14.90 10.18
C THR A 133 -10.13 -15.46 11.59
N ASN A 134 -11.07 -15.06 12.48
CA ASN A 134 -11.12 -15.49 13.87
C ASN A 134 -9.77 -15.38 14.61
N GLY A 135 -9.01 -14.31 14.32
CA GLY A 135 -7.68 -14.07 14.90
C GLY A 135 -6.52 -14.73 14.16
N ALA A 136 -6.75 -15.49 13.10
CA ALA A 136 -5.66 -16.07 12.28
C ALA A 136 -4.91 -15.03 11.43
N ASN A 137 -5.39 -13.78 11.36
CA ASN A 137 -4.66 -12.66 10.74
C ASN A 137 -3.27 -12.42 11.35
N ILE A 138 -3.04 -12.80 12.61
CA ILE A 138 -1.73 -12.72 13.28
C ILE A 138 -0.69 -13.66 12.65
N LEU A 139 -1.15 -14.67 11.91
CA LEU A 139 -0.28 -15.61 11.19
C LEU A 139 0.19 -15.03 9.86
N ILE A 140 -0.33 -13.88 9.42
CA ILE A 140 0.06 -13.23 8.17
C ILE A 140 1.23 -12.29 8.46
N ASN A 141 2.36 -12.54 7.78
CA ASN A 141 3.44 -11.58 7.73
C ASN A 141 3.06 -10.44 6.77
N TRP A 142 2.39 -9.40 7.26
CA TRP A 142 1.92 -8.29 6.44
C TRP A 142 3.05 -7.54 5.72
N LYS A 143 4.23 -7.45 6.34
CA LYS A 143 5.39 -6.78 5.75
C LYS A 143 5.87 -7.50 4.48
N GLU A 144 6.09 -8.81 4.55
CA GLU A 144 6.52 -9.60 3.40
C GLU A 144 5.36 -9.82 2.40
N THR A 145 4.11 -9.88 2.88
CA THR A 145 2.90 -9.90 2.04
C THR A 145 2.83 -8.67 1.13
N PHE A 146 2.98 -7.45 1.67
CA PHE A 146 2.94 -6.25 0.84
C PHE A 146 4.16 -6.12 -0.08
N LYS A 147 5.34 -6.57 0.35
CA LYS A 147 6.50 -6.66 -0.54
C LYS A 147 6.25 -7.61 -1.71
N LEU A 148 5.63 -8.77 -1.46
CA LEU A 148 5.22 -9.69 -2.52
C LEU A 148 4.22 -9.00 -3.45
N ILE A 149 3.13 -8.41 -2.94
CA ILE A 149 2.11 -7.75 -3.78
C ILE A 149 2.71 -6.62 -4.63
N ASN A 150 3.62 -5.83 -4.07
CA ASN A 150 4.30 -4.73 -4.77
C ASN A 150 5.48 -5.19 -5.65
N ASN A 151 5.76 -6.49 -5.73
CA ASN A 151 6.90 -7.03 -6.47
C ASN A 151 8.27 -6.48 -5.98
N GLU A 152 8.34 -6.10 -4.70
CA GLU A 152 9.52 -5.51 -4.05
C GLU A 152 10.56 -6.54 -3.61
N ILE A 153 10.30 -7.83 -3.83
CA ILE A 153 11.26 -8.91 -3.55
C ILE A 153 12.41 -8.87 -4.55
N ILE A 154 12.13 -8.55 -5.81
CA ILE A 154 13.12 -8.44 -6.89
C ILE A 154 13.41 -6.98 -7.23
N ILE A 155 12.37 -6.15 -7.29
CA ILE A 155 12.46 -4.80 -7.85
C ILE A 155 12.50 -3.76 -6.74
N SER A 156 13.36 -2.75 -6.88
CA SER A 156 13.41 -1.64 -5.92
C SER A 156 12.18 -0.73 -6.01
N LYS A 157 11.80 -0.11 -4.88
CA LYS A 157 10.61 0.74 -4.75
C LYS A 157 10.49 1.87 -5.79
N ASN A 158 11.62 2.39 -6.28
CA ASN A 158 11.67 3.56 -7.16
C ASN A 158 11.89 3.23 -8.64
N THR A 159 11.74 1.96 -9.03
CA THR A 159 11.88 1.54 -10.43
C THR A 159 10.50 1.37 -11.06
N THR A 160 10.30 1.96 -12.24
CA THR A 160 9.05 1.83 -13.01
C THR A 160 9.32 1.15 -14.34
N ASN A 161 8.82 -0.07 -14.51
CA ASN A 161 8.83 -0.81 -15.78
C ASN A 161 7.37 -1.14 -16.16
N ARG A 162 7.06 -1.18 -17.47
CA ARG A 162 5.72 -1.56 -17.97
C ARG A 162 5.35 -2.99 -17.56
N GLU A 163 6.30 -3.91 -17.65
CA GLU A 163 6.09 -5.31 -17.27
C GLU A 163 5.81 -5.44 -15.77
N ASP A 164 6.65 -4.80 -14.95
CA ASP A 164 6.47 -4.74 -13.51
C ASP A 164 5.12 -4.11 -13.11
N ALA A 165 4.72 -3.00 -13.76
CA ALA A 165 3.41 -2.40 -13.54
C ALA A 165 2.26 -3.37 -13.85
N GLY A 166 2.43 -4.22 -14.87
CA GLY A 166 1.51 -5.31 -15.19
C GLY A 166 1.43 -6.36 -14.09
N ILE A 167 2.58 -6.84 -13.61
CA ILE A 167 2.69 -7.83 -12.52
C ILE A 167 2.04 -7.28 -11.24
N ARG A 168 2.42 -6.07 -10.81
CA ARG A 168 1.83 -5.42 -9.63
C ARG A 168 0.32 -5.28 -9.77
N THR A 169 -0.16 -4.80 -10.92
CA THR A 169 -1.60 -4.66 -11.18
C THR A 169 -2.33 -6.00 -11.05
N TRP A 170 -1.75 -7.08 -11.56
CA TRP A 170 -2.33 -8.41 -11.42
C TRP A 170 -2.32 -8.89 -9.97
N ARG A 171 -1.19 -8.80 -9.26
CA ARG A 171 -1.07 -9.21 -7.84
C ARG A 171 -2.08 -8.50 -6.96
N ILE A 172 -2.28 -7.20 -7.16
CA ILE A 172 -3.27 -6.39 -6.42
C ILE A 172 -4.69 -6.88 -6.69
N LYS A 173 -5.05 -7.07 -7.97
CA LYS A 173 -6.39 -7.55 -8.34
C LYS A 173 -6.64 -8.96 -7.82
N ASN A 174 -5.60 -9.78 -7.79
CA ASN A 174 -5.65 -11.13 -7.28
C ASN A 174 -5.85 -11.17 -5.76
N PHE A 175 -5.07 -10.40 -5.00
CA PHE A 175 -5.21 -10.23 -3.56
C PHE A 175 -6.63 -9.79 -3.14
N LEU A 176 -7.19 -8.83 -3.89
CA LEU A 176 -8.54 -8.31 -3.69
C LEU A 176 -9.65 -9.22 -4.26
N LYS A 177 -9.32 -10.37 -4.86
CA LYS A 177 -10.27 -11.27 -5.53
C LYS A 177 -11.17 -10.56 -6.58
N ILE A 178 -10.65 -9.53 -7.26
CA ILE A 178 -11.36 -8.75 -8.30
C ILE A 178 -10.91 -9.05 -9.73
N LEU A 179 -10.26 -10.20 -9.94
CA LEU A 179 -9.93 -10.69 -11.27
C LEU A 179 -11.21 -10.84 -12.12
N PRO A 180 -11.15 -10.62 -13.45
CA PRO A 180 -12.31 -10.70 -14.33
C PRO A 180 -12.75 -12.15 -14.58
N THR A 181 -13.38 -12.75 -13.58
CA THR A 181 -14.02 -14.09 -13.66
C THR A 181 -15.40 -13.99 -14.32
N TYR A 182 -15.92 -15.08 -14.91
CA TYR A 182 -17.26 -15.08 -15.49
C TYR A 182 -18.35 -14.79 -14.47
N GLU A 183 -18.21 -15.26 -13.22
CA GLU A 183 -19.11 -14.87 -12.13
C GLU A 183 -19.14 -13.34 -11.95
N THR A 184 -17.97 -12.70 -11.92
CA THR A 184 -17.85 -11.24 -11.77
C THR A 184 -18.40 -10.50 -12.99
N LEU A 185 -18.12 -10.97 -14.20
CA LEU A 185 -18.58 -10.36 -15.44
C LEU A 185 -20.11 -10.48 -15.59
N TRP A 186 -20.67 -11.62 -15.21
CA TRP A 186 -22.10 -11.88 -15.20
C TRP A 186 -22.82 -10.99 -14.17
N LYS A 187 -22.32 -10.94 -12.92
CA LYS A 187 -22.85 -10.02 -11.88
C LYS A 187 -22.83 -8.56 -12.30
N ARG A 188 -21.88 -8.15 -13.14
CA ARG A 188 -21.78 -6.78 -13.70
C ARG A 188 -22.67 -6.54 -14.92
N GLY A 189 -23.38 -7.55 -15.41
CA GLY A 189 -24.24 -7.47 -16.60
C GLY A 189 -23.44 -7.15 -17.87
N VAL A 190 -22.27 -7.74 -18.05
CA VAL A 190 -21.43 -7.51 -19.25
C VAL A 190 -22.12 -8.08 -20.49
N CYS A 191 -22.15 -7.29 -21.57
CA CYS A 191 -22.80 -7.70 -22.81
C CYS A 191 -22.11 -8.92 -23.46
N GLY A 192 -22.92 -9.92 -23.84
CA GLY A 192 -22.47 -11.21 -24.38
C GLY A 192 -22.29 -12.30 -23.32
N ILE A 193 -22.13 -11.95 -22.03
CA ILE A 193 -21.99 -12.91 -20.94
C ILE A 193 -23.37 -13.22 -20.36
N THR A 194 -23.86 -14.44 -20.56
CA THR A 194 -25.23 -14.84 -20.18
C THR A 194 -25.30 -15.60 -18.87
N ASN A 195 -24.20 -16.25 -18.47
CA ASN A 195 -24.10 -17.03 -17.24
C ASN A 195 -22.71 -16.88 -16.59
N SER A 196 -22.58 -17.40 -15.38
CA SER A 196 -21.36 -17.41 -14.56
C SER A 196 -20.46 -18.62 -14.79
N LYS A 197 -20.83 -19.55 -15.69
CA LYS A 197 -20.09 -20.80 -15.89
C LYS A 197 -18.70 -20.53 -16.45
N CYS A 198 -17.75 -21.37 -16.04
CA CYS A 198 -16.38 -21.34 -16.57
C CYS A 198 -16.39 -21.63 -18.08
N PRO A 199 -15.82 -20.76 -18.92
CA PRO A 199 -15.80 -20.96 -20.36
C PRO A 199 -14.97 -22.19 -20.76
N ARG A 200 -13.99 -22.58 -19.94
CA ARG A 200 -13.07 -23.70 -20.25
C ARG A 200 -13.69 -25.05 -19.92
N CYS A 201 -14.19 -25.25 -18.69
CA CYS A 201 -14.76 -26.53 -18.29
C CYS A 201 -16.27 -26.64 -18.58
N SER A 202 -16.99 -25.51 -18.65
CA SER A 202 -18.46 -25.44 -18.84
C SER A 202 -19.31 -26.17 -17.78
N ILE A 203 -18.70 -26.64 -16.68
CA ILE A 203 -19.35 -27.42 -15.64
C ILE A 203 -19.74 -26.51 -14.47
N GLU A 204 -18.73 -25.95 -13.78
CA GLU A 204 -18.89 -25.13 -12.58
C GLU A 204 -18.95 -23.63 -12.89
N ASP A 205 -19.40 -22.84 -11.92
CA ASP A 205 -19.29 -21.38 -11.96
C ASP A 205 -17.83 -20.94 -11.81
N GLU A 206 -17.41 -19.98 -12.63
CA GLU A 206 -16.05 -19.44 -12.57
C GLU A 206 -15.93 -18.41 -11.45
N THR A 207 -15.82 -18.92 -10.24
CA THR A 207 -15.45 -18.14 -9.06
C THR A 207 -13.94 -17.87 -9.04
N TRP A 208 -13.49 -17.01 -8.12
CA TRP A 208 -12.04 -16.80 -7.93
C TRP A 208 -11.33 -18.10 -7.54
N GLU A 209 -11.95 -18.95 -6.72
CA GLU A 209 -11.38 -20.24 -6.29
C GLU A 209 -11.28 -21.24 -7.46
N HIS A 210 -12.33 -21.32 -8.30
CA HIS A 210 -12.38 -22.27 -9.41
C HIS A 210 -11.26 -22.06 -10.44
N ILE A 211 -10.79 -20.83 -10.67
CA ILE A 211 -9.73 -20.54 -11.64
C ILE A 211 -8.49 -21.42 -11.42
N TRP A 212 -8.15 -21.61 -10.15
CA TRP A 212 -6.92 -22.29 -9.76
C TRP A 212 -7.07 -23.80 -9.71
N THR A 213 -8.28 -24.31 -9.49
CA THR A 213 -8.61 -25.74 -9.38
C THR A 213 -9.28 -26.32 -10.62
N CYS A 214 -9.53 -25.50 -11.64
CA CYS A 214 -10.20 -25.91 -12.87
C CYS A 214 -9.53 -27.12 -13.53
N ASP A 215 -10.30 -28.16 -13.83
CA ASP A 215 -9.81 -29.37 -14.51
C ASP A 215 -9.21 -29.10 -15.89
N SER A 216 -9.63 -28.00 -16.54
CA SER A 216 -9.09 -27.56 -17.83
C SER A 216 -7.66 -26.98 -17.72
N ASN A 217 -7.06 -26.92 -16.53
CA ASN A 217 -5.67 -26.47 -16.33
C ASN A 217 -4.62 -27.53 -16.74
N ASN A 218 -4.95 -28.52 -17.58
CA ASN A 218 -4.02 -29.56 -18.07
C ASN A 218 -3.24 -30.28 -16.96
N PHE A 219 -3.91 -30.63 -15.85
CA PHE A 219 -3.31 -31.24 -14.65
C PHE A 219 -2.23 -30.39 -13.95
N MET A 220 -2.12 -29.09 -14.28
CA MET A 220 -1.25 -28.16 -13.58
C MET A 220 -1.90 -27.73 -12.26
N THR A 221 -1.51 -28.41 -11.18
CA THR A 221 -1.91 -28.05 -9.82
C THR A 221 -0.97 -27.01 -9.22
N GLU A 222 -1.45 -26.31 -8.19
CA GLU A 222 -0.62 -25.36 -7.42
C GLU A 222 0.65 -26.02 -6.87
N ILE A 223 0.56 -27.25 -6.37
CA ILE A 223 1.72 -27.96 -5.81
C ILE A 223 2.74 -28.33 -6.90
N ASN A 224 2.28 -28.68 -8.11
CA ASN A 224 3.17 -28.99 -9.24
C ASN A 224 3.94 -27.75 -9.69
N ILE A 225 3.26 -26.60 -9.76
CA ILE A 225 3.88 -25.31 -10.08
C ILE A 225 4.87 -24.93 -8.96
N PHE A 226 4.48 -25.08 -7.70
CA PHE A 226 5.34 -24.78 -6.56
C PHE A 226 6.63 -25.61 -6.56
N ASN A 227 6.53 -26.92 -6.78
CA ASN A 227 7.70 -27.79 -6.87
C ASN A 227 8.62 -27.38 -8.04
N SER A 228 8.05 -27.01 -9.19
CA SER A 228 8.83 -26.49 -10.32
C SER A 228 9.58 -25.19 -9.95
N SER A 229 8.91 -24.26 -9.26
CA SER A 229 9.51 -22.99 -8.82
C SER A 229 10.60 -23.18 -7.77
N ILE A 230 10.46 -24.15 -6.86
CA ILE A 230 11.54 -24.51 -5.93
C ILE A 230 12.79 -24.93 -6.72
N ASN A 231 12.63 -25.87 -7.64
CA ASN A 231 13.77 -26.38 -8.41
C ASN A 231 14.42 -25.28 -9.26
N GLN A 232 13.62 -24.43 -9.91
CA GLN A 232 14.10 -23.29 -10.68
C GLN A 232 14.98 -22.35 -9.82
N VAL A 233 14.46 -21.89 -8.68
CA VAL A 233 15.18 -20.92 -7.84
C VAL A 233 16.43 -21.54 -7.20
N LEU A 234 16.37 -22.82 -6.83
CA LEU A 234 17.54 -23.53 -6.30
C LEU A 234 18.65 -23.72 -7.34
N LEU A 235 18.31 -23.93 -8.61
CA LEU A 235 19.27 -23.97 -9.72
C LEU A 235 19.94 -22.60 -9.91
N ASP A 236 19.15 -21.52 -9.86
CA ASP A 236 19.66 -20.15 -10.03
C ASP A 236 20.50 -19.65 -8.85
N ASN A 237 20.40 -20.31 -7.69
CA ASN A 237 21.02 -19.89 -6.41
C ASN A 237 21.81 -21.05 -5.77
N GLN A 238 22.56 -21.78 -6.59
CA GLN A 238 23.21 -23.05 -6.20
C GLN A 238 24.21 -22.90 -5.04
N ASP A 239 24.72 -21.70 -4.80
CA ASP A 239 25.69 -21.32 -3.76
C ASP A 239 25.08 -20.99 -2.39
N MET A 240 23.74 -20.98 -2.28
CA MET A 240 23.06 -20.61 -1.03
C MET A 240 22.90 -21.76 -0.03
N LEU A 241 23.10 -23.01 -0.45
CA LEU A 241 23.00 -24.21 0.40
C LEU A 241 24.28 -25.06 0.26
N ASP A 242 24.87 -25.42 1.41
CA ASP A 242 26.24 -25.95 1.50
C ASP A 242 26.38 -27.42 1.07
N ASP A 243 25.30 -28.22 1.12
CA ASP A 243 25.31 -29.63 0.68
C ASP A 243 23.94 -30.15 0.18
N ASP A 244 23.95 -31.32 -0.49
CA ASP A 244 22.78 -31.95 -1.11
C ASP A 244 21.77 -32.52 -0.09
N ILE A 245 22.20 -32.88 1.12
CA ILE A 245 21.32 -33.41 2.17
C ILE A 245 20.47 -32.28 2.72
N SER A 246 21.10 -31.15 3.05
CA SER A 246 20.47 -29.90 3.46
C SER A 246 19.49 -29.39 2.40
N ARG A 247 19.85 -29.48 1.11
CA ARG A 247 18.93 -29.14 0.01
C ARG A 247 17.68 -30.00 0.02
N LYS A 248 17.81 -31.31 0.19
CA LYS A 248 16.66 -32.22 0.22
C LYS A 248 15.75 -31.94 1.42
N GLU A 249 16.33 -31.80 2.62
CA GLU A 249 15.58 -31.47 3.84
C GLU A 249 14.85 -30.12 3.71
N PHE A 250 15.48 -29.13 3.08
CA PHE A 250 14.89 -27.83 2.79
C PHE A 250 13.66 -27.96 1.89
N ILE A 251 13.76 -28.71 0.79
CA ILE A 251 12.65 -28.95 -0.16
C ILE A 251 11.50 -29.69 0.53
N ASP A 252 11.79 -30.79 1.23
CA ASP A 252 10.78 -31.60 1.90
C ASP A 252 10.03 -30.78 2.96
N THR A 253 10.74 -29.90 3.68
CA THR A 253 10.15 -28.97 4.64
C THR A 253 9.21 -27.96 3.95
N LEU A 254 9.62 -27.37 2.82
CA LEU A 254 8.76 -26.44 2.07
C LEU A 254 7.49 -27.10 1.55
N LEU A 255 7.59 -28.32 0.99
CA LEU A 255 6.44 -29.06 0.49
C LEU A 255 5.49 -29.47 1.62
N SER A 256 6.03 -29.83 2.79
CA SER A 256 5.26 -30.09 4.00
C SER A 256 4.48 -28.85 4.45
N ILE A 257 5.12 -27.66 4.48
CA ILE A 257 4.46 -26.40 4.82
C ILE A 257 3.37 -26.06 3.79
N ALA A 258 3.66 -26.19 2.49
CA ALA A 258 2.72 -25.91 1.40
C ALA A 258 1.42 -26.70 1.54
N SER A 259 1.54 -27.97 1.92
CA SER A 259 0.43 -28.91 2.09
C SER A 259 -0.25 -28.81 3.45
N SER A 260 0.32 -28.06 4.39
CA SER A 260 -0.27 -27.89 5.71
C SER A 260 -1.55 -27.06 5.65
N ARG A 261 -2.46 -27.31 6.61
CA ARG A 261 -3.77 -26.65 6.66
C ARG A 261 -3.63 -25.13 6.83
N SER A 262 -4.37 -24.38 6.01
CA SER A 262 -4.56 -22.95 6.19
C SER A 262 -5.63 -22.63 7.24
N PHE A 263 -5.37 -21.62 8.07
CA PHE A 263 -6.35 -21.07 9.02
C PHE A 263 -7.08 -19.84 8.45
N ILE A 264 -6.59 -19.29 7.34
CA ILE A 264 -7.19 -18.13 6.64
C ILE A 264 -8.08 -18.61 5.49
N MET A 265 -7.64 -19.64 4.76
CA MET A 265 -8.34 -20.26 3.64
C MET A 265 -8.71 -21.70 4.00
N THR A 266 -9.73 -21.86 4.83
CA THR A 266 -10.01 -23.09 5.60
C THR A 266 -10.24 -24.36 4.78
N THR A 267 -10.58 -24.24 3.50
CA THR A 267 -10.80 -25.37 2.58
C THR A 267 -9.50 -25.85 1.92
N GLU A 268 -8.41 -25.09 2.03
CA GLU A 268 -7.20 -25.27 1.23
C GLU A 268 -5.92 -25.32 2.09
N GLY A 269 -4.80 -25.66 1.45
CA GLY A 269 -3.47 -25.61 2.07
C GLY A 269 -2.91 -24.19 2.17
N ILE A 270 -1.83 -24.00 2.95
CA ILE A 270 -1.13 -22.71 3.06
C ILE A 270 -0.66 -22.19 1.70
N ILE A 271 -0.37 -23.08 0.74
CA ILE A 271 0.01 -22.64 -0.62
C ILE A 271 -1.05 -21.72 -1.27
N ARG A 272 -2.34 -21.93 -0.97
CA ARG A 272 -3.43 -21.09 -1.47
C ARG A 272 -3.35 -19.66 -0.95
N GLU A 273 -2.88 -19.48 0.29
CA GLU A 273 -2.63 -18.15 0.84
C GLU A 273 -1.63 -17.41 -0.05
N VAL A 274 -0.57 -18.09 -0.49
CA VAL A 274 0.46 -17.54 -1.39
C VAL A 274 -0.14 -17.28 -2.77
N THR A 275 -0.97 -18.17 -3.31
CA THR A 275 -1.71 -17.93 -4.57
C THR A 275 -2.53 -16.66 -4.52
N ARG A 276 -3.14 -16.34 -3.38
CA ARG A 276 -3.84 -15.07 -3.18
C ARG A 276 -2.87 -13.88 -3.08
N GLY A 277 -1.64 -14.11 -2.66
CA GLY A 277 -0.61 -13.10 -2.44
C GLY A 277 -0.32 -12.82 -0.97
N LEU A 278 -0.72 -13.72 -0.06
CA LEU A 278 -0.46 -13.65 1.37
C LEU A 278 0.77 -14.49 1.75
N ILE A 279 1.60 -13.97 2.66
CA ILE A 279 2.72 -14.69 3.23
C ILE A 279 2.38 -15.08 4.67
N ASN A 280 2.26 -16.37 4.93
CA ASN A 280 2.14 -16.92 6.28
C ASN A 280 3.49 -16.87 7.02
N GLU A 281 3.49 -16.51 8.29
CA GLU A 281 4.69 -16.51 9.16
C GLU A 281 5.36 -17.88 9.22
N LYS A 282 4.59 -18.98 9.08
CA LYS A 282 5.13 -20.35 9.06
C LYS A 282 6.22 -20.55 8.01
N TRP A 283 6.13 -19.88 6.86
CA TRP A 283 7.16 -19.95 5.82
C TRP A 283 8.52 -19.44 6.30
N LEU A 284 8.53 -18.50 7.24
CA LEU A 284 9.73 -17.78 7.68
C LEU A 284 10.20 -18.20 9.07
N THR A 285 9.30 -18.64 9.95
CA THR A 285 9.65 -19.03 11.32
C THR A 285 10.46 -20.32 11.39
N VAL A 286 10.29 -21.21 10.41
CA VAL A 286 11.01 -22.49 10.35
C VAL A 286 12.50 -22.27 10.09
N TYR A 287 12.86 -21.26 9.33
CA TYR A 287 14.23 -20.93 8.99
C TYR A 287 14.76 -19.82 9.88
N LYS A 288 15.91 -20.03 10.53
CA LYS A 288 16.57 -19.01 11.36
C LYS A 288 17.56 -18.18 10.56
N ASN A 289 18.12 -18.74 9.50
CA ASN A 289 19.12 -18.09 8.68
C ASN A 289 18.47 -17.04 7.76
N HIS A 290 19.07 -15.85 7.70
CA HIS A 290 18.61 -14.79 6.80
C HIS A 290 18.71 -15.20 5.32
N LYS A 291 19.73 -16.00 4.96
CA LYS A 291 19.89 -16.49 3.57
C LYS A 291 18.74 -17.41 3.17
N GLU A 292 18.40 -18.39 3.99
CA GLU A 292 17.27 -19.30 3.76
C GLU A 292 15.94 -18.55 3.66
N ARG A 293 15.69 -17.60 4.57
CA ARG A 293 14.47 -16.77 4.50
C ARG A 293 14.37 -16.00 3.19
N LYS A 294 15.47 -15.42 2.72
CA LYS A 294 15.53 -14.74 1.42
C LYS A 294 15.23 -15.71 0.28
N LEU A 295 15.78 -16.92 0.33
CA LEU A 295 15.55 -17.97 -0.66
C LEU A 295 14.07 -18.39 -0.70
N VAL A 296 13.42 -18.56 0.46
CA VAL A 296 11.98 -18.82 0.56
C VAL A 296 11.18 -17.70 -0.12
N LEU A 297 11.49 -16.43 0.16
CA LEU A 297 10.79 -15.31 -0.48
C LEU A 297 10.97 -15.29 -2.01
N LEU A 298 12.15 -15.65 -2.51
CA LEU A 298 12.40 -15.79 -3.95
C LEU A 298 11.56 -16.92 -4.56
N ILE A 299 11.48 -18.08 -3.89
CA ILE A 299 10.65 -19.22 -4.29
C ILE A 299 9.18 -18.83 -4.35
N LEU A 300 8.66 -18.17 -3.31
CA LEU A 300 7.24 -17.76 -3.26
C LEU A 300 6.91 -16.71 -4.33
N ASN A 301 7.86 -15.81 -4.62
CA ASN A 301 7.74 -14.86 -5.70
C ASN A 301 7.71 -15.54 -7.07
N GLU A 302 8.61 -16.50 -7.32
CA GLU A 302 8.67 -17.24 -8.57
C GLU A 302 7.43 -18.11 -8.77
N TYR A 303 6.98 -18.78 -7.71
CA TYR A 303 5.72 -19.52 -7.69
C TYR A 303 4.55 -18.66 -8.13
N LEU A 304 4.38 -17.48 -7.54
CA LEU A 304 3.26 -16.60 -7.87
C LEU A 304 3.33 -16.08 -9.32
N ASN A 305 4.55 -15.85 -9.83
CA ASN A 305 4.76 -15.51 -11.24
C ASN A 305 4.40 -16.67 -12.19
N GLU A 306 4.76 -17.89 -11.83
CA GLU A 306 4.46 -19.07 -12.63
C GLU A 306 2.96 -19.41 -12.60
N VAL A 307 2.27 -19.21 -11.48
CA VAL A 307 0.80 -19.28 -11.41
C VAL A 307 0.16 -18.25 -12.36
N HIS A 308 0.68 -17.02 -12.36
CA HIS A 308 0.19 -15.98 -13.28
C HIS A 308 0.37 -16.39 -14.75
N LYS A 309 1.54 -16.90 -15.13
CA LYS A 309 1.83 -17.31 -16.52
C LYS A 309 1.07 -18.56 -16.93
N LYS A 310 1.20 -19.65 -16.17
CA LYS A 310 0.71 -20.98 -16.56
C LYS A 310 -0.78 -21.17 -16.37
N ILE A 311 -1.40 -20.49 -15.40
CA ILE A 311 -2.83 -20.61 -15.15
C ILE A 311 -3.56 -19.38 -15.69
N TRP A 312 -3.25 -18.18 -15.16
CA TRP A 312 -4.07 -17.01 -15.44
C TRP A 312 -3.96 -16.51 -16.90
N ILE A 313 -2.75 -16.41 -17.44
CA ILE A 313 -2.54 -15.95 -18.82
C ILE A 313 -3.11 -16.98 -19.82
N GLU A 314 -2.82 -18.27 -19.66
CA GLU A 314 -3.38 -19.34 -20.49
C GLU A 314 -4.91 -19.35 -20.45
N ARG A 315 -5.51 -19.27 -19.25
CA ARG A 315 -6.97 -19.12 -19.09
C ARG A 315 -7.50 -17.92 -19.85
N CYS A 316 -6.82 -16.77 -19.79
CA CYS A 316 -7.25 -15.56 -20.50
C CYS A 316 -7.18 -15.74 -22.02
N ASN A 317 -6.13 -16.37 -22.54
CA ASN A 317 -5.96 -16.62 -23.97
C ASN A 317 -7.08 -17.52 -24.50
N GLU A 318 -7.31 -18.68 -23.85
CA GLU A 318 -8.38 -19.61 -24.24
C GLU A 318 -9.77 -18.96 -24.13
N THR A 319 -10.03 -18.22 -23.05
CA THR A 319 -11.30 -17.50 -22.88
C THR A 319 -11.54 -16.51 -24.01
N ILE A 320 -10.51 -15.76 -24.43
CA ILE A 320 -10.63 -14.79 -25.54
C ILE A 320 -10.95 -15.50 -26.85
N GLU A 321 -10.39 -16.68 -27.09
CA GLU A 321 -10.67 -17.48 -28.29
C GLU A 321 -12.12 -17.99 -28.30
N LEU A 322 -12.59 -18.53 -27.18
CA LEU A 322 -13.97 -18.97 -27.02
C LEU A 322 -14.97 -17.82 -27.15
N GLU A 323 -14.68 -16.67 -26.53
CA GLU A 323 -15.49 -15.45 -26.67
C GLU A 323 -15.60 -14.98 -28.13
N LYS A 324 -14.49 -15.01 -28.89
CA LYS A 324 -14.49 -14.65 -30.31
C LYS A 324 -15.37 -15.59 -31.14
N GLN A 325 -15.36 -16.89 -30.85
CA GLN A 325 -16.23 -17.87 -31.51
C GLN A 325 -17.72 -17.59 -31.25
N MET A 326 -18.04 -17.02 -30.08
CA MET A 326 -19.39 -16.56 -29.72
C MET A 326 -19.73 -15.15 -30.21
N GLY A 327 -18.84 -14.50 -30.97
CA GLY A 327 -19.02 -13.12 -31.46
C GLY A 327 -18.84 -12.03 -30.39
N ILE A 328 -18.25 -12.37 -29.25
CA ILE A 328 -18.00 -11.45 -28.13
C ILE A 328 -16.61 -10.83 -28.31
N PHE A 329 -16.59 -9.54 -28.67
CA PHE A 329 -15.36 -8.77 -28.83
C PHE A 329 -15.13 -7.81 -27.66
N LYS A 330 -13.90 -7.30 -27.54
CA LYS A 330 -13.48 -6.38 -26.47
C LYS A 330 -14.40 -5.15 -26.35
N ASP A 331 -14.86 -4.60 -27.47
CA ASP A 331 -15.74 -3.43 -27.47
C ASP A 331 -17.18 -3.77 -27.07
N THR A 332 -17.63 -5.00 -27.31
CA THR A 332 -18.92 -5.50 -26.82
C THR A 332 -18.91 -5.59 -25.30
N LYS A 333 -17.82 -6.09 -24.70
CA LYS A 333 -17.67 -6.22 -23.23
C LYS A 333 -17.63 -4.90 -22.46
N ARG A 334 -17.39 -3.77 -23.13
CA ARG A 334 -17.47 -2.43 -22.52
C ARG A 334 -18.91 -1.94 -22.36
N LYS A 335 -19.86 -2.58 -23.04
CA LYS A 335 -21.29 -2.29 -22.92
C LYS A 335 -21.90 -3.13 -21.80
N ARG A 336 -22.83 -2.54 -21.07
CA ARG A 336 -23.65 -3.26 -20.09
C ARG A 336 -24.99 -3.63 -20.72
N ASN A 337 -25.50 -4.80 -20.38
CA ASN A 337 -26.88 -5.18 -20.64
C ASN A 337 -27.77 -4.16 -19.93
N LYS A 338 -28.66 -3.51 -20.66
CA LYS A 338 -29.69 -2.66 -20.06
C LYS A 338 -30.75 -3.58 -19.50
N SER A 339 -30.76 -3.80 -18.19
CA SER A 339 -31.96 -4.28 -17.52
C SER A 339 -32.96 -3.12 -17.47
N ASN A 340 -34.12 -3.29 -18.10
CA ASN A 340 -35.34 -2.74 -17.50
C ASN A 340 -35.75 -3.73 -16.39
N ASP A 341 -36.41 -3.23 -15.34
CA ASP A 341 -36.87 -4.00 -14.18
C ASP A 341 -37.79 -5.21 -14.49
N ASP A 342 -38.11 -5.47 -15.76
CA ASP A 342 -39.06 -6.51 -16.18
C ASP A 342 -38.44 -7.71 -16.91
N GLY A 343 -37.13 -7.96 -16.79
CA GLY A 343 -36.53 -9.25 -17.15
C GLY A 343 -36.64 -9.68 -18.62
N LYS A 344 -36.91 -8.77 -19.57
CA LYS A 344 -36.90 -9.06 -21.02
C LYS A 344 -35.75 -8.38 -21.74
N ILE A 345 -34.96 -9.17 -22.48
CA ILE A 345 -33.90 -8.73 -23.40
C ILE A 345 -34.56 -8.01 -24.59
N LEU A 346 -34.14 -6.78 -24.88
CA LEU A 346 -34.68 -5.94 -25.96
C LEU A 346 -33.79 -6.00 -27.21
N ASP A 347 -34.41 -6.33 -28.35
CA ASP A 347 -33.81 -6.28 -29.69
C ASP A 347 -33.32 -4.88 -30.09
N PHE A 348 -32.15 -4.84 -30.73
CA PHE A 348 -31.39 -3.63 -31.05
C PHE A 348 -32.07 -2.68 -32.07
N GLU A 349 -33.03 -3.16 -32.87
CA GLU A 349 -33.66 -2.37 -33.94
C GLU A 349 -34.60 -1.27 -33.44
N LYS A 350 -35.14 -1.38 -32.22
CA LYS A 350 -36.01 -0.34 -31.64
C LYS A 350 -35.24 0.89 -31.09
N LEU A 351 -33.91 0.85 -31.06
CA LEU A 351 -33.09 1.86 -30.38
C LEU A 351 -32.82 3.14 -31.20
N GLU A 352 -32.99 3.11 -32.52
CA GLU A 352 -32.71 4.30 -33.35
C GLU A 352 -33.76 5.39 -33.21
N LYS A 353 -35.04 5.03 -33.10
CA LYS A 353 -36.14 6.01 -32.94
C LYS A 353 -36.06 6.76 -31.60
N THR A 354 -35.44 6.17 -30.56
CA THR A 354 -35.26 6.82 -29.25
C THR A 354 -34.06 7.77 -29.18
N LYS A 355 -33.05 7.65 -30.06
CA LYS A 355 -31.89 8.56 -30.07
C LYS A 355 -32.27 10.01 -30.37
N ASN A 356 -33.26 10.24 -31.23
CA ASN A 356 -33.74 11.58 -31.56
C ASN A 356 -34.42 12.28 -30.36
N SER A 357 -35.17 11.54 -29.52
CA SER A 357 -35.78 12.10 -28.31
C SER A 357 -34.76 12.49 -27.23
N LYS A 358 -33.63 11.78 -27.13
CA LYS A 358 -32.55 12.06 -26.16
C LYS A 358 -31.73 13.27 -26.52
N LYS A 359 -31.59 13.57 -27.83
CA LYS A 359 -30.90 14.76 -28.31
C LYS A 359 -31.65 16.04 -27.92
N ILE A 360 -32.98 16.01 -27.99
CA ILE A 360 -33.87 17.11 -27.58
C ILE A 360 -33.81 17.33 -26.05
N LYS A 361 -33.85 16.27 -25.23
CA LYS A 361 -33.70 16.40 -23.76
C LYS A 361 -32.34 16.92 -23.33
N LYS A 362 -31.27 16.66 -24.11
CA LYS A 362 -29.92 17.14 -23.80
C LYS A 362 -29.76 18.64 -24.05
N LEU A 363 -30.43 19.19 -25.06
CA LEU A 363 -30.45 20.63 -25.32
C LEU A 363 -31.18 21.40 -24.21
N VAL A 364 -32.35 20.90 -23.79
CA VAL A 364 -33.12 21.51 -22.69
C VAL A 364 -32.36 21.49 -21.36
N LYS A 365 -31.55 20.44 -21.10
CA LYS A 365 -30.76 20.36 -19.87
C LYS A 365 -29.56 21.32 -19.86
N ILE A 366 -28.98 21.60 -21.02
CA ILE A 366 -27.86 22.55 -21.14
C ILE A 366 -28.35 23.98 -20.89
N ASP A 367 -29.52 24.36 -21.41
CA ASP A 367 -30.14 25.68 -21.13
C ASP A 367 -30.44 25.87 -19.62
N LEU A 368 -30.86 24.81 -18.92
CA LEU A 368 -31.09 24.85 -17.47
C LEU A 368 -29.79 24.88 -16.66
N GLU A 369 -28.74 24.16 -17.08
CA GLU A 369 -27.45 24.13 -16.41
C GLU A 369 -26.68 25.46 -16.55
N GLU A 370 -26.85 26.19 -17.66
CA GLU A 370 -26.27 27.54 -17.84
C GLU A 370 -26.92 28.59 -16.94
N GLN A 371 -28.19 28.44 -16.57
CA GLN A 371 -28.86 29.31 -15.58
C GLN A 371 -28.39 29.07 -14.14
N THR A 372 -27.82 27.89 -13.83
CA THR A 372 -27.40 27.51 -12.47
C THR A 372 -25.93 27.76 -12.12
N LYS A 373 -25.10 28.23 -13.07
CA LYS A 373 -23.65 28.42 -12.86
C LYS A 373 -23.25 29.67 -12.04
N ASN A 374 -24.20 30.44 -11.53
CA ASN A 374 -23.91 31.66 -10.75
C ASN A 374 -23.81 31.45 -9.24
N ASP A 375 -23.96 30.23 -8.71
CA ASP A 375 -23.81 29.99 -7.26
C ASP A 375 -22.49 29.28 -6.94
N VAL A 376 -21.53 30.10 -6.53
CA VAL A 376 -20.22 29.73 -5.98
C VAL A 376 -20.43 29.05 -4.61
N PHE A 377 -19.66 27.98 -4.34
CA PHE A 377 -19.57 27.17 -3.10
C PHE A 377 -20.51 25.96 -2.95
N ARG A 378 -19.93 24.75 -3.14
CA ARG A 378 -20.04 23.54 -2.29
C ARG A 378 -19.10 22.46 -2.87
N LEU A 379 -18.05 22.08 -2.13
CA LEU A 379 -17.97 20.94 -1.22
C LEU A 379 -18.25 19.58 -1.88
N GLY A 380 -17.16 18.80 -1.95
CA GLY A 380 -17.05 17.34 -2.05
C GLY A 380 -18.16 16.59 -2.76
N ASP A 381 -17.86 16.06 -3.95
CA ASP A 381 -18.31 14.71 -4.27
C ASP A 381 -17.46 14.00 -5.33
N HIS A 382 -17.11 12.76 -4.98
CA HIS A 382 -16.94 11.59 -5.84
C HIS A 382 -15.89 11.63 -6.96
N ASN A 383 -14.67 11.21 -6.60
CA ASN A 383 -13.79 10.48 -7.53
C ASN A 383 -13.05 9.33 -6.82
N ARG A 384 -13.80 8.37 -6.28
CA ARG A 384 -13.30 7.14 -5.62
C ARG A 384 -12.59 6.13 -6.55
N PHE A 385 -12.38 6.44 -7.83
CA PHE A 385 -11.81 5.50 -8.81
C PHE A 385 -10.34 5.74 -9.19
N LYS A 386 -9.70 6.81 -8.69
CA LYS A 386 -8.30 7.14 -9.04
C LYS A 386 -7.23 6.70 -8.02
N ILE A 387 -7.64 6.01 -6.95
CA ILE A 387 -6.83 5.85 -5.74
C ILE A 387 -6.02 4.53 -5.72
N ALA A 388 -6.41 3.52 -6.51
CA ALA A 388 -5.83 2.18 -6.41
C ALA A 388 -4.32 2.08 -6.71
N SER A 389 -3.77 2.92 -7.59
CA SER A 389 -2.35 2.85 -7.98
C SER A 389 -1.42 3.66 -7.06
N GLN A 390 -1.94 4.63 -6.31
CA GLN A 390 -1.14 5.45 -5.39
C GLN A 390 -1.08 4.85 -3.97
N VAL A 391 -2.00 3.94 -3.64
CA VAL A 391 -2.28 3.50 -2.27
C VAL A 391 -1.31 2.47 -1.73
N ILE A 392 -0.73 1.61 -2.56
CA ILE A 392 0.09 0.50 -2.05
C ILE A 392 1.54 0.92 -1.79
N SER A 393 2.00 2.02 -2.39
CA SER A 393 3.30 2.62 -2.07
C SER A 393 3.33 3.20 -0.64
N ASN A 394 2.19 3.65 -0.11
CA ASN A 394 2.10 4.25 1.23
C ASN A 394 1.97 3.23 2.37
N LEU A 395 1.67 1.96 2.07
CA LEU A 395 1.59 0.88 3.06
C LEU A 395 2.96 0.34 3.50
N VAL A 396 4.04 0.61 2.74
CA VAL A 396 5.39 0.03 2.96
C VAL A 396 6.39 1.03 3.56
N ASN A 397 5.94 2.19 4.05
CA ASN A 397 6.81 3.20 4.67
C ASN A 397 6.81 3.14 6.21
N THR A 398 6.76 1.93 6.77
CA THR A 398 7.17 1.64 8.16
C THR A 398 8.37 0.71 8.17
#